data_AF-W4JVR8-F1
#
_entry.id   AF-W4JVR8-F1
#
_cell.length_a   1.000
_cell.length_b   1.000
_cell.length_c   1.000
_cell.angle_alpha   90.00
_cell.angle_beta   90.00
_cell.angle_gamma   90.00
#
_symmetry.space_group_name_H-M   'P 1'
#
loop_
_entity.id
_entity.type
_entity.pdbx_description
1 polymer ?
#
loop_
_entity_poly.entity_id
_entity_poly.type
_entity_poly.pdbx_seq_one_letter_code
_entity_poly.pdbx_strand_id
1 'polypeptide(L)'
;ASLDDNNFDPANLKCLHPPPQEPLNIMEPDLHLSLDIFLAISNASEQTYHAVHATLPRYDPEYGILSYYDIKWQVAELSGIVLLLHHICINTCIMYTSLFRDLETCSICHEPQYEQLKPYLKIPHQEFYTVRTTF
;
A
#
# COMPACT_ATOMS: atom_id res chain seq x y z
N ALA A 1 12.32 5.05 -23.45
CA ALA A 1 10.99 4.79 -22.87
C ALA A 1 10.89 5.67 -21.63
N SER A 2 9.98 6.66 -21.63
CA SER A 2 9.81 7.61 -20.52
C SER A 2 8.96 6.97 -19.43
N LEU A 3 9.42 7.02 -18.18
CA LEU A 3 8.77 6.47 -16.99
C LEU A 3 7.84 7.51 -16.34
N ASP A 4 6.99 8.17 -17.13
CA ASP A 4 6.07 9.22 -16.65
C ASP A 4 4.61 8.82 -16.87
N ASP A 5 4.26 7.61 -16.42
CA ASP A 5 2.90 7.09 -16.57
C ASP A 5 2.12 7.35 -15.28
N ASN A 6 1.53 8.55 -15.23
CA ASN A 6 0.83 9.22 -14.14
C ASN A 6 -0.50 8.55 -13.73
N ASN A 7 -0.48 7.27 -13.36
CA ASN A 7 -1.62 6.63 -12.70
C ASN A 7 -1.20 5.42 -11.88
N PHE A 8 -0.25 5.62 -10.99
CA PHE A 8 -0.01 4.73 -9.88
C PHE A 8 -0.72 5.34 -8.67
N ASP A 9 -1.34 4.51 -7.83
CA ASP A 9 -1.74 4.91 -6.49
C ASP A 9 -0.58 5.73 -5.87
N PRO A 10 -0.81 6.91 -5.28
CA PRO A 10 0.26 7.72 -4.70
C PRO A 10 1.15 6.94 -3.72
N ALA A 11 0.65 5.85 -3.11
CA ALA A 11 1.45 4.91 -2.33
C ALA A 11 2.48 4.13 -3.18
N ASN A 12 2.14 3.76 -4.42
CA ASN A 12 3.00 3.05 -5.36
C ASN A 12 4.02 3.97 -6.05
N LEU A 13 3.72 5.27 -6.24
CA LEU A 13 4.64 6.23 -6.89
C LEU A 13 5.88 6.53 -6.06
N LYS A 14 5.72 6.66 -4.74
CA LYS A 14 6.85 6.97 -3.86
C LYS A 14 7.90 5.86 -3.82
N CYS A 15 7.51 4.62 -4.14
CA CYS A 15 8.41 3.46 -4.18
C CYS A 15 9.29 3.41 -5.44
N LEU A 16 9.12 4.37 -6.37
CA LEU A 16 10.02 4.58 -7.50
C LEU A 16 11.24 5.42 -7.12
N HIS A 17 11.28 5.98 -5.90
CA HIS A 17 12.47 6.66 -5.42
C HIS A 17 13.60 5.65 -5.16
N PRO A 18 14.85 6.01 -5.48
CA PRO A 18 16.00 5.20 -5.10
C PRO A 18 15.98 4.95 -3.59
N PRO A 19 16.42 3.77 -3.13
CA PRO A 19 16.44 3.43 -1.72
C PRO A 19 17.16 4.53 -0.94
N PRO A 20 16.72 4.85 0.28
CA PRO A 20 17.33 5.89 1.10
C PRO A 20 18.82 5.64 1.22
N GLN A 21 19.62 6.66 0.88
CA GLN A 21 21.08 6.55 0.96
C GLN A 21 21.61 6.80 2.36
N GLU A 22 20.75 7.28 3.27
CA GLU A 22 21.07 7.52 4.67
C GLU A 22 20.39 6.44 5.52
N PRO A 23 21.09 5.83 6.48
CA PRO A 23 20.49 4.84 7.37
C PRO A 23 19.38 5.49 8.17
N LEU A 24 18.16 4.96 8.04
CA LEU A 24 17.02 5.33 8.86
C LEU A 24 17.39 5.21 10.34
N ASN A 25 17.17 6.28 11.10
CA ASN A 25 17.45 6.29 12.53
C ASN A 25 16.33 5.56 13.29
N ILE A 26 16.44 4.23 13.38
CA ILE A 26 15.51 3.37 14.13
C ILE A 26 15.48 3.72 15.63
N MET A 27 16.42 4.56 16.12
CA MET A 27 16.47 5.01 17.52
C MET A 27 15.59 6.24 17.79
N GLU A 28 14.85 6.73 16.81
CA GLU A 28 13.81 7.74 17.04
C GLU A 28 12.69 7.10 17.90
N PRO A 29 12.42 7.60 19.12
CA PRO A 29 11.53 6.95 20.07
C PRO A 29 10.11 6.69 19.54
N ASP A 30 9.57 7.62 18.76
CA ASP A 30 8.22 7.54 18.23
C ASP A 30 8.10 6.48 17.13
N LEU A 31 9.10 6.39 16.24
CA LEU A 31 9.23 5.34 15.24
C LEU A 31 9.36 3.97 15.90
N HIS A 32 10.20 3.84 16.94
CA HIS A 32 10.38 2.56 17.64
C HIS A 32 9.09 2.08 18.30
N LEU A 33 8.39 2.99 19.02
CA LEU A 33 7.11 2.69 19.63
C LEU A 33 6.05 2.31 18.58
N SER A 34 6.01 3.03 17.45
CA SER A 34 5.10 2.76 16.35
C SER A 34 5.35 1.37 15.73
N LEU A 35 6.62 1.00 15.54
CA LEU A 35 7.02 -0.32 15.03
C LEU A 35 6.60 -1.44 16.00
N ASP A 36 6.87 -1.29 17.29
CA ASP A 36 6.51 -2.28 18.31
C ASP A 36 5.00 -2.52 18.33
N ILE A 37 4.21 -1.45 18.32
CA ILE A 37 2.74 -1.55 18.28
C ILE A 37 2.30 -2.23 16.98
N PHE A 38 2.79 -1.75 15.82
CA PHE A 38 2.41 -2.28 14.51
C PHE A 38 2.68 -3.78 14.39
N LEU A 39 3.85 -4.25 14.86
CA LEU A 39 4.23 -5.66 14.85
C LEU A 39 3.38 -6.48 15.84
N ALA A 40 3.15 -5.94 17.05
CA ALA A 40 2.35 -6.61 18.08
C ALA A 40 0.89 -6.84 17.65
N ILE A 41 0.32 -5.94 16.85
CA ILE A 41 -1.05 -6.04 16.35
C ILE A 41 -1.14 -6.45 14.87
N SER A 42 -0.08 -7.06 14.32
CA SER A 42 0.00 -7.48 12.91
C SER A 42 -1.14 -8.40 12.45
N ASN A 43 -1.74 -9.17 13.37
CA ASN A 43 -2.89 -10.03 13.09
C ASN A 43 -4.25 -9.37 13.34
N ALA A 44 -4.26 -8.11 13.81
CA ALA A 44 -5.47 -7.33 14.02
C ALA A 44 -5.80 -6.48 12.80
N SER A 45 -6.95 -5.82 12.82
CA SER A 45 -7.35 -4.95 11.72
C SER A 45 -6.65 -3.60 11.79
N GLU A 46 -6.58 -2.89 10.66
CA GLU A 46 -6.08 -1.51 10.60
C GLU A 46 -6.81 -0.58 11.60
N GLN A 47 -8.11 -0.83 11.84
CA GLN A 47 -8.88 -0.06 12.83
C GLN A 47 -8.35 -0.24 14.25
N THR A 48 -7.73 -1.38 14.58
CA THR A 48 -7.07 -1.58 15.88
C THR A 48 -5.88 -0.64 16.03
N TYR A 49 -5.07 -0.47 14.98
CA TYR A 49 -3.95 0.49 15.01
C TYR A 49 -4.46 1.93 15.19
N HIS A 50 -5.48 2.31 14.43
CA HIS A 50 -6.09 3.65 14.55
C HIS A 50 -6.64 3.92 15.95
N ALA A 51 -7.22 2.91 16.62
CA ALA A 51 -7.68 3.04 17.99
C ALA A 51 -6.51 3.28 18.96
N VAL A 52 -5.39 2.56 18.81
CA VAL A 52 -4.19 2.78 19.63
C VAL A 52 -3.61 4.18 19.38
N HIS A 53 -3.40 4.55 18.12
CA HIS A 53 -2.92 5.88 17.72
C HIS A 53 -3.80 7.01 18.28
N ALA A 54 -5.12 6.85 18.33
CA ALA A 54 -6.05 7.86 18.85
C ALA A 54 -6.15 7.90 20.40
N THR A 55 -5.68 6.87 21.09
CA THR A 55 -5.78 6.74 22.56
C THR A 55 -4.50 7.15 23.26
N LEU A 56 -3.32 6.85 22.70
CA LEU A 56 -2.04 7.12 23.35
C LEU A 56 -1.81 8.61 23.67
N PRO A 57 -2.08 9.55 22.75
CA PRO A 57 -1.92 10.99 23.02
C PRO A 57 -2.88 11.52 24.10
N ARG A 58 -3.95 10.78 24.43
CA ARG A 58 -4.85 11.14 25.53
C ARG A 58 -4.28 10.78 26.90
N TYR A 59 -3.40 9.78 26.95
CA TYR A 59 -2.71 9.36 28.16
C TYR A 59 -1.49 10.24 28.41
N ASP A 60 -0.71 10.49 27.37
CA ASP A 60 0.47 11.35 27.43
C ASP A 60 0.67 12.04 26.06
N PRO A 61 0.54 13.37 25.99
CA PRO A 61 0.71 14.15 24.77
C PRO A 61 2.11 14.10 24.17
N GLU A 62 3.13 13.65 24.91
CA GLU A 62 4.51 13.60 24.44
C GLU A 62 4.79 12.42 23.49
N TYR A 63 3.91 11.42 23.42
CA TYR A 63 4.05 10.32 22.46
C TYR A 63 3.55 10.71 21.07
N GLY A 64 4.44 10.71 20.08
CA GLY A 64 4.12 10.96 18.68
C GLY A 64 3.99 9.69 17.85
N ILE A 65 3.03 8.81 18.13
CA ILE A 65 2.84 7.60 17.30
C ILE A 65 2.60 8.00 15.84
N LEU A 66 3.32 7.36 14.91
CA LEU A 66 3.10 7.50 13.47
C LEU A 66 1.73 6.98 13.06
N SER A 67 1.13 7.61 12.05
CA SER A 67 -0.11 7.10 11.46
C SER A 67 0.09 5.70 10.87
N TYR A 68 -0.99 4.95 10.66
CA TYR A 68 -0.91 3.61 10.07
C TYR A 68 -0.26 3.61 8.68
N TYR A 69 -0.52 4.67 7.90
CA TYR A 69 0.09 4.87 6.60
C TYR A 69 1.59 5.14 6.71
N ASP A 70 1.99 6.01 7.63
CA ASP A 70 3.41 6.38 7.82
C ASP A 70 4.23 5.21 8.34
N ILE A 71 3.71 4.43 9.30
CA ILE A 71 4.44 3.25 9.78
C ILE A 71 4.54 2.15 8.72
N LYS A 72 3.50 1.95 7.90
CA LYS A 72 3.58 1.04 6.73
C LYS A 72 4.65 1.49 5.75
N TRP A 73 4.75 2.79 5.52
CA TRP A 73 5.79 3.37 4.68
C TRP A 73 7.18 3.08 5.25
N GLN A 74 7.39 3.36 6.54
CA GLN A 74 8.65 3.09 7.23
C GLN A 74 9.03 1.60 7.18
N VAL A 75 8.07 0.70 7.38
CA VAL A 75 8.30 -0.76 7.26
C VAL A 75 8.71 -1.15 5.84
N ALA A 76 8.06 -0.59 4.80
CA ALA A 76 8.43 -0.87 3.41
C ALA A 76 9.86 -0.38 3.11
N GLU A 77 10.22 0.80 3.61
CA GLU A 77 11.55 1.39 3.48
C GLU A 77 12.63 0.57 4.20
N LEU A 78 12.37 0.16 5.46
CA LEU A 78 13.29 -0.63 6.27
C LEU A 78 13.47 -2.07 5.76
N SER A 79 12.39 -2.69 5.29
CA SER A 79 12.44 -4.07 4.78
C SER A 79 12.94 -4.14 3.34
N GLY A 80 12.90 -3.03 2.61
CA GLY A 80 13.06 -3.00 1.16
C GLY A 80 11.95 -3.76 0.42
N ILE A 81 10.82 -4.06 1.09
CA ILE A 81 9.70 -4.80 0.53
C ILE A 81 8.56 -3.83 0.21
N VAL A 82 8.20 -3.75 -1.06
CA VAL A 82 7.09 -2.95 -1.56
C VAL A 82 6.02 -3.88 -2.13
N LEU A 83 4.78 -3.69 -1.70
CA LEU A 83 3.62 -4.36 -2.28
C LEU A 83 3.04 -3.50 -3.39
N LEU A 84 3.00 -4.05 -4.61
CA LEU A 84 2.35 -3.42 -5.76
C LEU A 84 0.97 -4.03 -5.96
N LEU A 85 -0.06 -3.20 -5.79
CA LEU A 85 -1.44 -3.58 -6.06
C LEU A 85 -1.72 -3.55 -7.55
N HIS A 86 -2.35 -4.60 -8.06
CA HIS A 86 -2.79 -4.69 -9.44
C HIS A 86 -4.24 -5.17 -9.50
N HIS A 87 -5.03 -4.57 -10.39
CA HIS A 87 -6.35 -5.10 -10.72
C HIS A 87 -6.19 -6.27 -11.69
N ILE A 88 -6.97 -7.33 -11.48
CA ILE A 88 -6.96 -8.53 -12.34
C ILE A 88 -8.38 -8.93 -12.74
N CYS A 89 -8.48 -9.64 -13.86
CA CYS A 89 -9.74 -10.23 -14.29
C CYS A 89 -10.12 -11.39 -13.38
N ILE A 90 -11.38 -11.42 -12.91
CA ILE A 90 -11.91 -12.46 -12.01
C ILE A 90 -11.87 -13.88 -12.60
N ASN A 91 -11.98 -14.02 -13.92
CA ASN A 91 -12.07 -15.34 -14.58
C ASN A 91 -10.73 -15.85 -15.12
N THR A 92 -9.82 -14.94 -15.49
CA THR A 92 -8.59 -15.30 -16.22
C THR A 92 -7.31 -14.90 -15.50
N CYS A 93 -7.42 -14.14 -14.41
CA CYS A 93 -6.30 -13.57 -13.67
C CYS A 93 -5.36 -12.68 -14.53
N ILE A 94 -5.79 -12.25 -15.72
CA ILE A 94 -5.02 -11.28 -16.51
C ILE A 94 -4.95 -9.97 -15.74
N MET A 95 -3.74 -9.42 -15.68
CA MET A 95 -3.44 -8.21 -14.96
C MET A 95 -3.56 -6.98 -15.86
N TYR A 96 -4.36 -6.01 -15.41
CA TYR A 96 -4.59 -4.75 -16.10
C TYR A 96 -3.44 -3.77 -15.82
N THR A 97 -2.27 -4.10 -16.35
CA THR A 97 -1.04 -3.31 -16.18
C THR A 97 -0.36 -3.07 -17.52
N SER A 98 0.42 -1.98 -17.61
CA SER A 98 1.16 -1.60 -18.82
C SER A 98 0.26 -1.59 -20.07
N LEU A 99 0.50 -2.48 -21.05
CA LEU A 99 -0.27 -2.57 -22.31
C LEU A 99 -1.75 -2.88 -22.11
N PHE A 100 -2.14 -3.43 -20.97
CA PHE A 100 -3.54 -3.74 -20.64
C PHE A 100 -4.16 -2.72 -19.69
N ARG A 101 -3.46 -1.62 -19.36
CA ARG A 101 -3.88 -0.62 -18.36
C ARG A 101 -5.23 0.00 -18.71
N ASP A 102 -5.44 0.32 -19.98
CA ASP A 102 -6.63 1.06 -20.43
C ASP A 102 -7.80 0.13 -20.83
N LEU A 103 -7.65 -1.18 -20.65
CA LEU A 103 -8.72 -2.13 -20.94
C LEU A 103 -9.76 -2.15 -19.82
N GLU A 104 -11.00 -1.76 -20.12
CA GLU A 104 -12.11 -1.87 -19.18
C GLU A 104 -12.78 -3.26 -19.19
N THR A 105 -12.41 -4.13 -20.12
CA THR A 105 -12.89 -5.51 -20.23
C THR A 105 -11.73 -6.47 -20.50
N CYS A 106 -11.86 -7.72 -20.05
CA CYS A 106 -10.85 -8.74 -20.29
C CYS A 106 -10.73 -9.07 -21.78
N SER A 107 -9.51 -9.10 -22.31
CA SER A 107 -9.24 -9.45 -23.71
C SER A 107 -9.51 -10.91 -24.06
N ILE A 108 -9.63 -11.79 -23.06
CA ILE A 108 -9.88 -13.23 -23.24
C ILE A 108 -11.34 -13.59 -22.98
N CYS A 109 -11.90 -13.21 -21.83
CA CYS A 109 -13.25 -13.62 -21.43
C CYS A 109 -14.30 -12.50 -21.52
N HIS A 110 -13.90 -11.29 -21.91
CA HIS A 110 -14.78 -10.12 -22.06
C HIS A 110 -15.51 -9.64 -20.78
N GLU A 111 -15.18 -10.23 -19.63
CA GLU A 111 -15.71 -9.77 -18.34
C GLU A 111 -15.26 -8.33 -18.08
N PRO A 112 -16.13 -7.45 -17.56
CA PRO A 112 -15.74 -6.13 -17.10
C PRO A 112 -14.63 -6.22 -16.03
N GLN A 113 -13.72 -5.25 -16.05
CA GLN A 113 -12.72 -5.10 -14.99
C GLN A 113 -13.36 -4.66 -13.66
N TYR A 114 -14.42 -3.85 -13.73
CA TYR A 114 -15.07 -3.20 -12.60
C TYR A 114 -16.53 -3.63 -12.44
N GLU A 115 -16.99 -3.62 -11.18
CA GLU A 115 -18.37 -3.93 -10.83
C GLU A 115 -19.37 -3.02 -11.56
N GLN A 116 -20.35 -3.64 -12.21
CA GLN A 116 -21.37 -2.92 -12.98
C GLN A 116 -22.55 -2.40 -12.12
N LEU A 117 -22.69 -2.85 -10.87
CA LEU A 117 -23.80 -2.46 -9.98
C LEU A 117 -23.68 -1.00 -9.50
N LYS A 118 -22.47 -0.47 -9.43
CA LYS A 118 -22.17 0.91 -9.03
C LYS A 118 -21.22 1.55 -10.05
N PRO A 119 -21.68 1.85 -11.27
CA PRO A 119 -20.80 2.23 -12.39
C PRO A 119 -20.07 3.56 -12.18
N TYR A 120 -20.51 4.38 -11.22
CA TYR A 120 -19.83 5.62 -10.81
C TYR A 120 -18.63 5.36 -9.88
N LEU A 121 -18.47 4.15 -9.35
CA LEU A 121 -17.33 3.71 -8.55
C LEU A 121 -16.57 2.65 -9.36
N LYS A 122 -15.31 2.94 -9.70
CA LYS A 122 -14.40 1.96 -10.34
C LYS A 122 -13.91 0.94 -9.30
N ILE A 123 -14.81 0.08 -8.83
CA ILE A 123 -14.49 -0.99 -7.87
C ILE A 123 -14.03 -2.21 -8.66
N PRO A 124 -12.74 -2.62 -8.56
CA PRO A 124 -12.24 -3.77 -9.29
C PRO A 124 -12.90 -5.05 -8.77
N HIS A 125 -13.14 -6.03 -9.65
CA HIS A 125 -13.66 -7.32 -9.20
C HIS A 125 -12.65 -8.10 -8.36
N GLN A 126 -11.36 -7.98 -8.66
CA GLN A 126 -10.30 -8.68 -7.96
C GLN A 126 -8.97 -7.92 -8.03
N GLU A 127 -8.21 -8.05 -6.95
CA GLU A 127 -6.90 -7.46 -6.77
C GLU A 127 -5.82 -8.54 -6.56
N PHE A 128 -4.61 -8.27 -7.02
CA PHE A 128 -3.43 -9.10 -6.83
C PHE A 128 -2.25 -8.24 -6.39
N TYR A 129 -1.49 -8.73 -5.40
CA TYR A 129 -0.33 -8.04 -4.85
C TYR A 129 0.96 -8.69 -5.38
N THR A 130 1.83 -7.90 -6.02
CA THR A 130 3.19 -8.31 -6.35
C THR A 130 4.16 -7.79 -5.29
N VAL A 131 5.00 -8.67 -4.75
CA VAL A 131 6.08 -8.28 -3.83
C VAL A 131 7.29 -7.88 -4.64
N ARG A 132 7.76 -6.64 -4.49
CA ARG A 132 9.01 -6.15 -5.07
C ARG A 132 10.03 -5.90 -3.96
N THR A 133 11.25 -6.36 -4.17
CA THR A 133 12.39 -6.07 -3.30
C THR A 133 13.31 -5.01 -3.91
N THR A 134 13.91 -4.14 -3.09
CA THR A 134 14.72 -2.98 -3.54
C THR A 134 16.24 -3.12 -3.30
N PHE A 135 16.76 -4.35 -3.18
CA PHE A 135 18.20 -4.63 -3.00
C PHE A 135 19.06 -4.25 -4.21
#